data_AF-A0A821U6C6-F1
#
_entry.id   AF-A0A821U6C6-F1
#
_cell.length_a   1.000
_cell.length_b   1.000
_cell.length_c   1.000
_cell.angle_alpha   90.00
_cell.angle_beta   90.00
_cell.angle_gamma   90.00
#
_symmetry.space_group_name_H-M   'P 1'
#
loop_
_entity.id
_entity.type
_entity.pdbx_description
1 polymer ?
#
loop_
_entity_poly.entity_id
_entity_poly.type
_entity_poly.pdbx_seq_one_letter_code
_entity_poly.pdbx_strand_id
1 'polypeptide(L)'
;MEQLLHFLALCSFLLIIFISSIIPLSIIWLIQILFLNISIIPISSSYLRIFLTIWSIIEIIFLIYQSYLYSKIQHQIPPSHLTSIERDRIISNALSNIKNLRHILSKWFMDCPFHNIDRQSLVGWLAYAFYSKELQELNDKEYEEFYSLIQKIEIDYQLRIADDEVTNTISHMKHILDPVRVIFRPLALYFLTNTLLNGIISSSIFYLRGYQFMHIGPLSFWTYHDETCNAEEEEDPIIFFHGIGADLIMYQPFIARIHKEFSRRHRIILISMRCICMRYPSLKDIPNMSETIHSIQLIFDYYQLKKAIFIGH
;
A
#
# COMPACT_ATOMS: atom_id res chain seq x y z
N MET A 1 -14.67 1.63 27.03
CA MET A 1 -14.11 1.81 25.67
C MET A 1 -12.62 2.11 25.73
N GLU A 2 -12.19 3.10 26.53
CA GLU A 2 -10.78 3.47 26.71
C GLU A 2 -9.89 2.33 27.27
N GLN A 3 -10.34 1.62 28.31
CA GLN A 3 -9.62 0.45 28.84
C GLN A 3 -9.41 -0.66 27.79
N LEU A 4 -10.42 -0.89 26.94
CA LEU A 4 -10.32 -1.87 25.84
C LEU A 4 -9.30 -1.40 24.79
N LEU A 5 -9.28 -0.10 24.48
CA LEU A 5 -8.30 0.47 23.55
C LEU A 5 -6.88 0.32 24.08
N HIS A 6 -6.65 0.61 25.36
CA HIS A 6 -5.33 0.40 25.99
C HIS A 6 -4.92 -1.06 26.00
N PHE A 7 -5.85 -1.98 26.29
CA PHE A 7 -5.58 -3.40 26.24
C PHE A 7 -5.20 -3.86 24.83
N LEU A 8 -5.95 -3.45 23.81
CA LEU A 8 -5.64 -3.76 22.42
C LEU A 8 -4.30 -3.18 21.98
N ALA A 9 -3.99 -1.94 22.36
CA ALA A 9 -2.71 -1.30 22.08
C ALA A 9 -1.55 -2.07 22.73
N LEU A 10 -1.71 -2.52 23.98
CA LEU A 10 -0.72 -3.35 24.66
C LEU A 10 -0.52 -4.70 23.95
N CYS A 11 -1.61 -5.38 23.58
CA CYS A 11 -1.53 -6.63 22.83
C CYS A 11 -0.82 -6.45 21.49
N SER A 12 -1.15 -5.39 20.73
CA SER A 12 -0.46 -5.06 19.48
C SER A 12 1.02 -4.76 19.69
N PHE A 13 1.37 -4.02 20.75
CA PHE A 13 2.75 -3.71 21.08
C PHE A 13 3.56 -4.97 21.42
N LEU A 14 3.01 -5.86 22.26
CA LEU A 14 3.64 -7.14 22.59
C LEU A 14 3.81 -8.03 21.36
N LEU A 15 2.82 -8.06 20.46
CA LEU A 15 2.90 -8.79 19.20
C LEU A 15 4.02 -8.24 18.29
N ILE A 16 4.15 -6.92 18.20
CA ILE A 16 5.21 -6.27 17.43
C ILE A 16 6.58 -6.62 18.01
N ILE A 17 6.75 -6.58 19.33
CA ILE A 17 8.00 -6.99 20.00
C ILE A 17 8.31 -8.46 19.68
N PHE A 18 7.32 -9.34 19.84
CA PHE A 18 7.49 -10.77 19.58
C PHE A 18 7.95 -11.02 18.14
N ILE A 19 7.26 -10.46 17.14
CA ILE A 19 7.63 -10.61 15.73
C ILE A 19 9.01 -10.00 15.46
N SER A 20 9.28 -8.81 15.99
CA SER A 20 10.56 -8.11 15.78
C SER A 20 11.74 -8.82 16.44
N SER A 21 11.49 -9.65 17.46
CA SER A 21 12.53 -10.42 18.15
C SER A 21 13.01 -11.66 17.38
N ILE A 22 12.25 -12.15 16.40
CA ILE A 22 12.53 -13.43 15.70
C ILE A 22 13.91 -13.41 15.02
N ILE A 23 14.23 -12.34 14.30
CA ILE A 23 15.52 -12.20 13.59
C ILE A 23 16.69 -12.09 14.58
N PRO A 24 16.69 -11.15 15.56
CA PRO A 24 17.74 -11.08 16.58
C PRO A 24 17.95 -12.40 17.34
N LEU A 25 16.86 -13.08 17.73
CA LEU A 25 16.96 -14.37 18.44
C LEU A 25 17.54 -15.47 17.55
N SER A 26 17.21 -15.48 16.25
CA SER A 26 17.81 -16.40 15.29
C SER A 26 19.33 -16.19 15.15
N ILE A 27 19.79 -14.94 15.13
CA ILE A 27 21.22 -14.60 15.11
C ILE A 27 21.90 -15.08 16.39
N ILE A 28 21.34 -14.73 17.55
CA ILE A 28 21.89 -15.10 18.87
C ILE A 28 21.99 -16.62 19.01
N TRP A 29 20.96 -17.36 18.59
CA TRP A 29 20.93 -18.82 18.62
C TRP A 29 22.05 -19.43 17.77
N LEU A 30 22.25 -18.95 16.54
CA LEU A 30 23.30 -19.45 15.67
C LEU A 30 24.69 -19.12 16.20
N ILE A 31 24.89 -17.93 16.78
CA ILE A 31 26.18 -17.56 17.38
C ILE A 31 26.53 -18.50 18.55
N GLN A 32 25.54 -18.76 19.41
CA GLN A 32 25.69 -19.65 20.56
C GLN A 32 26.10 -21.07 20.16
N ILE A 33 25.43 -21.64 19.16
CA ILE A 33 25.69 -23.00 18.70
C ILE A 33 27.00 -23.11 17.93
N LEU A 34 27.26 -22.18 16.99
CA LEU A 34 28.39 -22.31 16.07
C LEU A 34 29.72 -21.87 16.67
N PHE A 35 29.73 -20.89 17.57
CA PHE A 35 30.97 -20.28 18.06
C PHE A 35 31.22 -20.45 19.54
N LEU A 36 30.17 -20.44 20.36
CA LEU A 36 30.35 -20.42 21.82
C LEU A 36 30.26 -21.81 22.44
N ASN A 37 29.69 -22.81 21.73
CA ASN A 37 29.37 -24.13 22.26
C ASN A 37 28.61 -24.07 23.61
N ILE A 38 27.89 -22.97 23.85
CA ILE A 38 27.13 -22.67 25.06
C ILE A 38 25.68 -22.55 24.64
N SER A 39 24.80 -23.29 25.29
CA SER A 39 23.35 -23.16 25.11
C SER A 39 22.81 -22.31 26.26
N ILE A 40 22.65 -20.99 26.05
CA ILE A 40 22.09 -20.12 27.09
C ILE A 40 20.68 -20.59 27.47
N ILE A 41 19.95 -21.11 26.48
CA ILE A 41 18.66 -21.79 26.67
C ILE A 41 18.94 -23.30 26.67
N PRO A 42 18.81 -24.01 27.80
CA PRO A 42 19.06 -25.44 27.86
C PRO A 42 17.92 -26.21 27.18
N ILE A 43 18.07 -26.50 25.89
CA ILE A 43 17.14 -27.34 25.15
C ILE A 43 17.64 -28.78 25.23
N SER A 44 16.91 -29.60 26.00
CA SER A 44 17.19 -31.02 26.24
C SER A 44 16.89 -31.90 25.03
N SER A 45 15.88 -31.53 24.23
CA SER A 45 15.50 -32.29 23.03
C SER A 45 16.41 -31.98 21.85
N SER A 46 17.12 -33.00 21.35
CA SER A 46 17.95 -32.89 20.14
C SER A 46 17.14 -32.50 18.91
N TYR A 47 15.90 -33.00 18.79
CA TYR A 47 15.00 -32.67 17.67
C TYR A 47 14.63 -31.18 17.66
N LEU A 48 14.29 -30.63 18.82
CA LEU A 48 13.94 -29.21 18.94
C LEU A 48 15.14 -28.32 18.64
N ARG A 49 16.33 -28.72 19.09
CA ARG A 49 17.58 -28.02 18.77
C ARG A 49 17.84 -28.00 17.26
N ILE A 50 17.73 -29.14 16.58
CA ILE A 50 17.91 -29.23 15.13
C ILE A 50 16.89 -28.34 14.41
N PHE A 51 15.62 -28.42 14.80
CA PHE A 51 14.55 -27.62 14.21
C PHE A 51 14.83 -26.11 14.34
N LEU A 52 15.16 -25.63 15.55
CA LEU A 52 15.44 -24.20 15.77
C LEU A 52 16.69 -23.73 15.02
N THR A 53 17.70 -24.59 14.89
CA THR A 53 18.90 -24.28 14.10
C THR A 53 18.56 -24.13 12.62
N ILE A 54 17.82 -25.09 12.05
CA ILE A 54 17.36 -25.01 10.65
C ILE A 54 16.50 -23.76 10.45
N TRP A 55 15.53 -23.51 11.33
CA TRP A 55 14.67 -22.34 11.27
C TRP A 55 15.48 -21.03 11.31
N SER A 56 16.42 -20.93 12.24
CA SER A 56 17.28 -19.74 12.36
C SER A 56 18.12 -19.54 11.10
N ILE A 57 18.68 -20.61 10.51
CA ILE A 57 19.42 -20.52 9.24
C ILE A 57 18.51 -19.97 8.13
N ILE A 58 17.28 -20.47 8.02
CA ILE A 58 16.32 -20.02 7.02
C ILE A 58 15.98 -18.53 7.21
N GLU A 59 15.74 -18.09 8.44
CA GLU A 59 15.48 -16.67 8.75
C GLU A 59 16.66 -15.77 8.37
N ILE A 60 17.91 -16.20 8.63
CA ILE A 60 19.09 -15.42 8.24
C ILE A 60 19.27 -15.38 6.72
N ILE A 61 19.09 -16.51 6.02
CA ILE A 61 19.12 -16.53 4.55
C ILE A 61 18.05 -15.58 4.00
N PHE A 62 16.86 -15.61 4.57
CA PHE A 62 15.77 -14.73 4.17
C PHE A 62 16.06 -13.25 4.45
N LEU A 63 16.72 -12.92 5.57
CA LEU A 63 17.18 -11.56 5.86
C LEU A 63 18.22 -11.07 4.84
N ILE A 64 19.18 -11.92 4.46
CA ILE A 64 20.17 -11.61 3.42
C ILE A 64 19.47 -11.34 2.09
N TYR A 65 18.52 -12.21 1.74
CA TYR A 65 17.72 -12.05 0.53
C TYR A 65 16.88 -10.76 0.55
N GLN A 66 16.25 -10.41 1.68
CA GLN A 66 15.55 -9.13 1.81
C GLN A 66 16.50 -7.94 1.68
N SER A 67 17.72 -8.03 2.22
CA SER A 67 18.74 -6.99 2.07
C SER A 67 19.14 -6.80 0.60
N TYR A 68 19.23 -7.88 -0.16
CA TYR A 68 19.42 -7.83 -1.61
C TYR A 68 18.26 -7.13 -2.31
N LEU A 69 17.00 -7.49 -1.99
CA LEU A 69 15.83 -6.82 -2.57
C LEU A 69 15.79 -5.33 -2.19
N TYR A 70 16.12 -4.99 -0.96
CA TYR A 70 16.21 -3.62 -0.48
C TYR A 70 17.17 -2.81 -1.36
N SER A 71 18.37 -3.32 -1.62
CA SER A 71 19.32 -2.67 -2.52
C SER A 71 18.75 -2.49 -3.94
N LYS A 72 18.00 -3.48 -4.44
CA LYS A 72 17.39 -3.40 -5.76
C LYS A 72 16.33 -2.29 -5.85
N ILE A 73 15.43 -2.20 -4.86
CA ILE A 73 14.29 -1.25 -4.90
C ILE A 73 14.68 0.22 -4.65
N GLN A 74 15.89 0.49 -4.14
CA GLN A 74 16.37 1.87 -4.02
C GLN A 74 16.70 2.51 -5.38
N HIS A 75 16.83 1.71 -6.45
CA HIS A 75 17.05 2.24 -7.78
C HIS A 75 15.74 2.80 -8.32
N GLN A 76 15.68 4.13 -8.46
CA GLN A 76 14.54 4.81 -9.06
C GLN A 76 14.44 4.44 -10.54
N ILE A 77 13.20 4.18 -10.98
CA ILE A 77 12.87 3.98 -12.39
C ILE A 77 12.59 5.36 -12.98
N PRO A 78 13.12 5.69 -14.17
CA PRO A 78 12.81 6.96 -14.81
C PRO A 78 11.29 7.14 -14.97
N PRO A 79 10.77 8.36 -14.77
CA PRO A 79 9.34 8.60 -14.92
C PRO A 79 8.85 8.27 -16.32
N SER A 80 7.58 7.89 -16.41
CA SER A 80 6.91 7.76 -17.71
C SER A 80 6.99 9.08 -18.48
N HIS A 81 7.36 9.01 -19.76
CA HIS A 81 7.38 10.18 -20.63
C HIS A 81 5.97 10.68 -20.89
N LEU A 82 5.54 11.70 -20.14
CA LEU A 82 4.31 12.43 -20.40
C LEU A 82 4.60 13.61 -21.34
N THR A 83 3.77 13.77 -22.37
CA THR A 83 3.79 14.99 -23.17
C THR A 83 3.34 16.19 -22.34
N SER A 84 3.74 17.40 -22.74
CA SER A 84 3.31 18.64 -22.06
C SER A 84 1.77 18.75 -22.00
N ILE A 85 1.07 18.38 -23.07
CA ILE A 85 -0.40 18.42 -23.15
C ILE A 85 -1.05 17.44 -22.16
N GLU A 86 -0.54 16.21 -22.07
CA GLU A 86 -1.06 15.21 -21.12
C GLU A 86 -0.86 15.68 -19.68
N ARG A 87 0.30 16.27 -19.39
CA ARG A 87 0.63 16.78 -18.07
C ARG A 87 -0.27 17.93 -17.66
N ASP A 88 -0.49 18.91 -18.54
CA ASP A 88 -1.40 20.03 -18.30
C ASP A 88 -2.82 19.54 -18.01
N ARG A 89 -3.27 18.50 -18.72
CA ARG A 89 -4.56 17.86 -18.49
C ARG A 89 -4.62 17.20 -17.11
N ILE A 90 -3.58 16.48 -16.71
CA ILE A 90 -3.49 15.84 -15.38
C ILE A 90 -3.49 16.90 -14.28
N ILE A 91 -2.70 17.96 -14.42
CA ILE A 91 -2.62 19.07 -13.46
C ILE A 91 -3.98 19.76 -13.32
N SER A 92 -4.61 20.12 -14.44
CA SER A 92 -5.93 20.76 -14.45
C SER A 92 -7.00 19.89 -13.79
N ASN A 93 -7.02 18.60 -14.14
CA ASN A 93 -7.94 17.63 -13.52
C ASN A 93 -7.66 17.47 -12.01
N ALA A 94 -6.40 17.42 -11.58
CA ALA A 94 -6.05 17.31 -10.17
C ALA A 94 -6.52 18.54 -9.39
N LEU A 95 -6.19 19.74 -9.88
CA LEU A 95 -6.54 21.00 -9.23
C LEU A 95 -8.06 21.19 -9.14
N SER A 96 -8.80 21.00 -10.24
CA SER A 96 -10.27 21.17 -10.26
C SER A 96 -11.04 20.30 -9.25
N ASN A 97 -10.46 19.21 -8.77
CA ASN A 97 -11.07 18.34 -7.76
C ASN A 97 -10.70 18.73 -6.31
N ILE A 98 -9.83 19.71 -6.11
CA ILE A 98 -9.38 20.17 -4.80
C ILE A 98 -10.35 21.21 -4.23
N LYS A 99 -11.00 20.86 -3.11
CA LYS A 99 -11.92 21.77 -2.40
C LYS A 99 -11.21 22.87 -1.61
N ASN A 100 -10.07 22.55 -0.99
CA ASN A 100 -9.31 23.50 -0.16
C ASN A 100 -7.81 23.33 -0.40
N LEU A 101 -7.30 24.08 -1.38
CA LEU A 101 -5.91 23.98 -1.80
C LEU A 101 -4.94 24.37 -0.69
N ARG A 102 -5.26 25.41 0.10
CA ARG A 102 -4.45 25.87 1.24
C ARG A 102 -4.21 24.74 2.25
N HIS A 103 -5.28 24.04 2.62
CA HIS A 103 -5.19 22.94 3.58
C HIS A 103 -4.42 21.75 3.00
N ILE A 104 -4.67 21.40 1.73
CA ILE A 104 -3.98 20.28 1.07
C ILE A 104 -2.49 20.57 0.97
N LEU A 105 -2.09 21.77 0.55
CA LEU A 105 -0.69 22.16 0.50
C LEU A 105 -0.05 22.09 1.89
N SER A 106 -0.69 22.66 2.92
CA SER A 106 -0.19 22.53 4.30
C SER A 106 0.06 21.07 4.71
N LYS A 107 -0.84 20.15 4.35
CA LYS A 107 -0.65 18.71 4.60
C LYS A 107 0.52 18.12 3.82
N TRP A 108 0.68 18.45 2.54
CA TRP A 108 1.81 18.01 1.72
C TRP A 108 3.16 18.50 2.24
N PHE A 109 3.19 19.70 2.83
CA PHE A 109 4.35 20.31 3.46
C PHE A 109 4.44 20.00 4.97
N MET A 110 4.07 18.78 5.39
CA MET A 110 4.25 18.30 6.77
C MET A 110 3.57 19.17 7.84
N ASP A 111 2.32 19.55 7.59
CA ASP A 111 1.54 20.46 8.45
C ASP A 111 2.14 21.88 8.58
N CYS A 112 3.02 22.27 7.66
CA CYS A 112 3.54 23.64 7.60
C CYS A 112 2.40 24.63 7.33
N PRO A 113 2.28 25.74 8.10
CA PRO A 113 1.31 26.78 7.80
C PRO A 113 1.49 27.33 6.39
N PHE A 114 0.39 27.43 5.62
CA PHE A 114 0.48 27.83 4.21
C PHE A 114 1.21 29.16 3.97
N HIS A 115 1.11 30.12 4.89
CA HIS A 115 1.78 31.42 4.75
C HIS A 115 3.31 31.34 4.80
N ASN A 116 3.86 30.23 5.27
CA ASN A 116 5.29 29.96 5.26
C ASN A 116 5.72 29.24 3.98
N ILE A 117 4.79 28.68 3.19
CA ILE A 117 5.14 27.96 1.97
C ILE A 117 5.49 28.98 0.88
N ASP A 118 6.78 29.05 0.57
CA ASP A 118 7.29 29.91 -0.49
C ASP A 118 7.08 29.30 -1.89
N ARG A 119 7.29 30.17 -2.89
CA ARG A 119 7.10 29.81 -4.30
C ARG A 119 8.11 28.75 -4.75
N GLN A 120 9.38 28.87 -4.38
CA GLN A 120 10.41 27.87 -4.70
C GLN A 120 10.06 26.46 -4.19
N SER A 121 9.54 26.37 -2.97
CA SER A 121 9.08 25.12 -2.34
C SER A 121 7.91 24.51 -3.10
N LEU A 122 6.98 25.34 -3.60
CA LEU A 122 5.89 24.88 -4.46
C LEU A 122 6.37 24.40 -5.83
N VAL A 123 7.36 25.06 -6.43
CA VAL A 123 8.00 24.56 -7.66
C VAL A 123 8.61 23.19 -7.40
N GLY A 124 9.34 23.02 -6.29
CA GLY A 124 9.90 21.73 -5.90
C GLY A 124 8.83 20.65 -5.75
N TRP A 125 7.71 20.97 -5.09
CA TRP A 125 6.59 20.04 -4.93
C TRP A 125 5.92 19.68 -6.26
N LEU A 126 5.72 20.65 -7.17
CA LEU A 126 5.14 20.41 -8.50
C LEU A 126 6.07 19.60 -9.41
N ALA A 127 7.39 19.87 -9.35
CA ALA A 127 8.42 19.11 -10.03
C ALA A 127 8.41 17.65 -9.60
N TYR A 128 8.35 17.42 -8.30
CA TYR A 128 8.17 16.10 -7.75
C TYR A 128 6.86 15.45 -8.24
N ALA A 129 5.72 16.13 -8.09
CA ALA A 129 4.40 15.55 -8.31
C ALA A 129 4.10 15.23 -9.78
N PHE A 130 4.61 16.04 -10.72
CA PHE A 130 4.26 15.93 -12.15
C PHE A 130 5.44 15.61 -13.06
N TYR A 131 6.68 15.70 -12.59
CA TYR A 131 7.88 15.37 -13.38
C TYR A 131 8.70 14.25 -12.72
N SER A 132 8.41 13.87 -11.47
CA SER A 132 9.28 12.99 -10.67
C SER A 132 10.73 13.45 -10.69
N LYS A 133 10.94 14.76 -10.54
CA LYS A 133 12.25 15.41 -10.52
C LYS A 133 12.45 16.20 -9.23
N GLU A 134 13.69 16.31 -8.80
CA GLU A 134 14.09 17.31 -7.81
C GLU A 134 14.17 18.69 -8.46
N LEU A 135 14.02 19.74 -7.64
CA LEU A 135 14.10 21.14 -8.09
C LEU A 135 15.38 21.43 -8.88
N GLN A 136 16.50 20.82 -8.47
CA GLN A 136 17.83 21.00 -9.06
C GLN A 136 17.98 20.36 -10.45
N GLU A 137 17.07 19.47 -10.83
CA GLU A 137 17.10 18.73 -12.10
C GLU A 137 16.24 19.38 -13.19
N LEU A 138 15.55 20.47 -12.85
CA LEU A 138 14.76 21.24 -13.80
C LEU A 138 15.66 22.05 -14.72
N ASN A 139 15.32 22.09 -15.99
CA ASN A 139 15.90 23.08 -16.91
C ASN A 139 15.13 24.41 -16.83
N ASP A 140 15.73 25.48 -17.36
CA ASP A 140 15.15 26.83 -17.31
C ASP A 140 13.73 26.90 -17.88
N LYS A 141 13.44 26.12 -18.94
CA LYS A 141 12.11 26.09 -19.55
C LYS A 141 11.07 25.45 -18.62
N GLU A 142 11.40 24.31 -18.02
CA GLU A 142 10.53 23.62 -17.06
C GLU A 142 10.28 24.50 -15.83
N TYR A 143 11.30 25.23 -15.38
CA TYR A 143 11.20 26.17 -14.27
C TYR A 143 10.20 27.30 -14.58
N GLU A 144 10.31 27.94 -15.75
CA GLU A 144 9.38 28.98 -16.21
C GLU A 144 7.94 28.47 -16.40
N GLU A 145 7.77 27.23 -16.88
CA GLU A 145 6.46 26.58 -16.98
C GLU A 145 5.79 26.47 -15.60
N PHE A 146 6.54 26.08 -14.57
CA PHE A 146 6.03 26.01 -13.20
C PHE A 146 5.73 27.37 -12.58
N TYR A 147 6.56 28.38 -12.83
CA TYR A 147 6.26 29.74 -12.38
C TYR A 147 4.94 30.24 -12.98
N SER A 148 4.72 29.99 -14.26
CA SER A 148 3.47 30.33 -14.95
C SER A 148 2.26 29.57 -14.36
N LEU A 149 2.44 28.29 -14.04
CA LEU A 149 1.41 27.46 -13.40
C LEU A 149 1.08 27.97 -11.99
N ILE A 150 2.08 28.35 -11.19
CA ILE A 150 1.87 28.87 -9.84
C ILE A 150 1.10 30.19 -9.90
N GLN A 151 1.45 31.10 -10.82
CA GLN A 151 0.68 32.34 -11.00
C GLN A 151 -0.78 32.06 -11.34
N LYS A 152 -1.04 31.07 -12.20
CA LYS A 152 -2.40 30.63 -12.50
C LYS A 152 -3.12 30.12 -11.26
N ILE A 153 -2.45 29.32 -10.42
CA ILE A 153 -2.99 28.84 -9.15
C ILE A 153 -3.32 30.00 -8.20
N GLU A 154 -2.46 31.02 -8.09
CA GLU A 154 -2.71 32.21 -7.27
C GLU A 154 -3.99 32.93 -7.70
N ILE A 155 -4.18 33.09 -9.01
CA ILE A 155 -5.36 33.72 -9.60
C ILE A 155 -6.62 32.87 -9.38
N ASP A 156 -6.58 31.61 -9.79
CA ASP A 156 -7.75 30.72 -9.81
C ASP A 156 -8.26 30.43 -8.38
N TYR A 157 -7.36 30.34 -7.40
CA TYR A 157 -7.70 30.04 -6.00
C TYR A 157 -7.66 31.27 -5.07
N GLN A 158 -7.41 32.47 -5.62
CA GLN A 158 -7.28 33.72 -4.86
C GLN A 158 -6.30 33.57 -3.68
N LEU A 159 -5.16 32.94 -3.95
CA LEU A 159 -4.11 32.69 -2.97
C LEU A 159 -2.98 33.71 -3.16
N ARG A 160 -2.33 34.05 -2.05
CA ARG A 160 -1.06 34.77 -2.05
C ARG A 160 0.00 33.83 -1.49
N ILE A 161 0.91 33.39 -2.35
CA ILE A 161 2.06 32.56 -1.96
C ILE A 161 3.15 33.49 -1.43
N ALA A 162 3.95 33.01 -0.47
CA ALA A 162 5.06 33.79 0.03
C ALA A 162 6.13 33.96 -1.05
N ASP A 163 6.76 35.13 -1.09
CA ASP A 163 7.93 35.35 -1.92
C ASP A 163 9.09 34.47 -1.45
N ASP A 164 10.07 34.26 -2.32
CA ASP A 164 11.21 33.39 -2.04
C ASP A 164 12.08 33.96 -0.90
N GLU A 165 11.83 33.53 0.35
CA GLU A 165 12.72 33.81 1.47
C GLU A 165 13.82 32.74 1.52
N VAL A 166 15.07 33.15 1.35
CA VAL A 166 16.28 32.30 1.27
C VAL A 166 16.51 31.43 2.53
N THR A 167 15.72 31.58 3.58
CA THR A 167 16.08 31.20 4.94
C THR A 167 15.64 29.80 5.38
N ASN A 168 14.67 29.14 4.73
CA ASN A 168 14.28 27.78 5.10
C ASN A 168 13.84 26.94 3.89
N THR A 169 14.61 25.92 3.53
CA THR A 169 14.14 24.88 2.61
C THR A 169 13.06 24.04 3.30
N ILE A 170 11.80 24.28 2.95
CA ILE A 170 10.68 23.56 3.54
C ILE A 170 10.59 22.16 2.92
N SER A 171 10.61 21.15 3.78
CA SER A 171 10.43 19.77 3.35
C SER A 171 8.97 19.48 3.01
N HIS A 172 8.76 18.71 1.94
CA HIS A 172 7.45 18.19 1.54
C HIS A 172 7.53 16.68 1.31
N MET A 173 6.39 16.01 1.36
CA MET A 173 6.33 14.56 1.11
C MET A 173 6.68 14.26 -0.36
N LYS A 174 7.72 13.45 -0.58
CA LYS A 174 8.17 13.04 -1.91
C LYS A 174 8.23 11.51 -2.07
N HIS A 175 7.11 10.81 -1.89
CA HIS A 175 7.09 9.35 -1.78
C HIS A 175 7.66 8.56 -2.98
N ILE A 176 7.82 9.18 -4.16
CA ILE A 176 8.46 8.59 -5.35
C ILE A 176 9.98 8.77 -5.32
N LEU A 177 10.47 9.89 -4.77
CA LEU A 177 11.89 10.27 -4.79
C LEU A 177 12.60 9.93 -3.47
N ASP A 178 11.90 10.02 -2.35
CA ASP A 178 12.46 9.71 -1.05
C ASP A 178 12.87 8.23 -1.00
N PRO A 179 14.05 7.91 -0.42
CA PRO A 179 14.52 6.54 -0.32
C PRO A 179 13.52 5.72 0.50
N VAL A 180 13.19 4.53 -0.02
CA VAL A 180 12.22 3.65 0.63
C VAL A 180 12.80 3.20 1.97
N ARG A 181 12.15 3.56 3.08
CA ARG A 181 12.54 3.07 4.40
C ARG A 181 11.90 1.70 4.64
N VAL A 182 12.72 0.66 4.67
CA VAL A 182 12.24 -0.71 4.90
C VAL A 182 12.55 -1.16 6.32
N ILE A 183 11.55 -1.75 6.97
CA ILE A 183 11.76 -2.52 8.20
C ILE A 183 11.68 -3.99 7.83
N PHE A 184 12.79 -4.72 8.01
CA PHE A 184 12.84 -6.15 7.73
C PHE A 184 11.84 -6.91 8.59
N ARG A 185 11.09 -7.82 7.96
CA ARG A 185 10.10 -8.66 8.62
C ARG A 185 10.58 -10.12 8.58
N PRO A 186 10.45 -10.88 9.67
CA PRO A 186 10.83 -12.29 9.66
C PRO A 186 9.99 -13.08 8.66
N LEU A 187 10.55 -14.18 8.15
CA LEU A 187 9.82 -15.13 7.30
C LEU A 187 8.57 -15.65 8.01
N ALA A 188 8.67 -15.86 9.33
CA ALA A 188 7.55 -16.22 10.19
C ALA A 188 6.30 -15.35 9.96
N LEU A 189 6.49 -14.03 9.80
CA LEU A 189 5.38 -13.11 9.60
C LEU A 189 4.68 -13.38 8.27
N TYR A 190 5.45 -13.56 7.19
CA TYR A 190 4.89 -13.86 5.88
C TYR A 190 4.21 -15.22 5.83
N PHE A 191 4.76 -16.23 6.53
CA PHE A 191 4.09 -17.52 6.67
C PHE A 191 2.74 -17.36 7.39
N LEU A 192 2.71 -16.61 8.48
CA LEU A 192 1.50 -16.33 9.24
C LEU A 192 0.46 -15.61 8.37
N THR A 193 0.82 -14.50 7.72
CA THR A 193 -0.14 -13.69 6.97
C THR A 193 -0.56 -14.33 5.65
N ASN A 194 0.38 -14.87 4.87
CA ASN A 194 0.08 -15.43 3.55
C ASN A 194 -0.56 -16.82 3.66
N THR A 195 0.01 -17.72 4.47
CA THR A 195 -0.46 -19.11 4.54
C THR A 195 -1.59 -19.27 5.53
N LEU A 196 -1.39 -18.87 6.79
CA LEU A 196 -2.40 -19.13 7.83
C LEU A 196 -3.60 -18.20 7.70
N LEU A 197 -3.39 -16.88 7.74
CA LEU A 197 -4.49 -15.92 7.73
C LEU A 197 -5.21 -15.90 6.39
N ASN A 198 -4.48 -15.78 5.28
CA ASN A 198 -5.11 -15.66 3.96
C ASN A 198 -5.38 -17.00 3.29
N GLY A 199 -4.37 -17.87 3.18
CA GLY A 199 -4.51 -19.15 2.51
C GLY A 199 -5.51 -20.08 3.17
N ILE A 200 -5.49 -20.18 4.51
CA ILE A 200 -6.35 -21.11 5.26
C ILE A 200 -7.59 -20.38 5.80
N ILE A 201 -7.44 -19.42 6.70
CA ILE A 201 -8.57 -18.85 7.45
C ILE A 201 -9.52 -18.06 6.53
N SER A 202 -8.99 -17.06 5.82
CA SER A 202 -9.78 -16.19 4.94
C SER A 202 -10.45 -17.00 3.83
N SER A 203 -9.69 -17.85 3.12
CA SER A 203 -10.24 -18.74 2.10
C SER A 203 -11.34 -19.65 2.65
N SER A 204 -11.14 -20.27 3.82
CA SER A 204 -12.16 -21.14 4.42
C SER A 204 -13.44 -20.38 4.72
N ILE A 205 -13.33 -19.16 5.29
CA ILE A 205 -14.49 -18.30 5.55
C ILE A 205 -15.23 -17.98 4.26
N PHE A 206 -14.51 -17.64 3.19
CA PHE A 206 -15.10 -17.31 1.90
C PHE A 206 -15.79 -18.52 1.24
N TYR A 207 -15.13 -19.68 1.19
CA TYR A 207 -15.74 -20.90 0.66
C TYR A 207 -16.98 -21.32 1.45
N LEU A 208 -16.94 -21.25 2.78
CA LEU A 208 -18.10 -21.56 3.63
C LEU A 208 -19.27 -20.57 3.44
N ARG A 209 -19.00 -19.35 2.94
CA ARG A 209 -20.02 -18.35 2.57
C ARG A 209 -20.42 -18.41 1.09
N GLY A 210 -19.97 -19.42 0.35
CA GLY A 210 -20.30 -19.60 -1.06
C GLY A 210 -19.57 -18.66 -2.03
N TYR A 211 -18.49 -18.00 -1.58
CA TYR A 211 -17.65 -17.24 -2.51
C TYR A 211 -16.77 -18.16 -3.35
N GLN A 212 -16.53 -17.74 -4.58
CA GLN A 212 -15.61 -18.36 -5.53
C GLN A 212 -14.37 -17.49 -5.70
N PHE A 213 -13.19 -18.12 -5.76
CA PHE A 213 -11.94 -17.42 -6.03
C PHE A 213 -11.66 -17.42 -7.53
N MET A 214 -11.41 -16.24 -8.09
CA MET A 214 -11.24 -16.01 -9.51
C MET A 214 -9.98 -15.18 -9.80
N HIS A 215 -9.47 -15.32 -11.01
CA HIS A 215 -8.32 -14.56 -11.51
C HIS A 215 -8.62 -14.06 -12.93
N ILE A 216 -8.56 -12.75 -13.14
CA ILE A 216 -8.77 -12.12 -14.46
C ILE A 216 -7.68 -11.05 -14.64
N GLY A 217 -6.88 -11.21 -15.69
CA GLY A 217 -5.64 -10.44 -15.82
C GLY A 217 -4.74 -10.66 -14.58
N PRO A 218 -3.98 -9.65 -14.12
CA PRO A 218 -3.23 -9.70 -12.86
C PRO A 218 -4.09 -9.67 -11.58
N LEU A 219 -5.40 -9.43 -11.66
CA LEU A 219 -6.24 -9.29 -10.47
C LEU A 219 -6.75 -10.64 -9.96
N SER A 220 -6.56 -10.86 -8.67
CA SER A 220 -7.15 -11.98 -7.92
C SER A 220 -8.30 -11.47 -7.06
N PHE A 221 -9.42 -12.17 -7.02
CA PHE A 221 -10.59 -11.71 -6.27
C PHE A 221 -11.50 -12.85 -5.82
N TRP A 222 -12.29 -12.57 -4.79
CA TRP A 222 -13.39 -13.43 -4.36
C TRP A 222 -14.70 -12.86 -4.87
N THR A 223 -15.56 -13.69 -5.46
CA THR A 223 -16.89 -13.25 -5.90
C THR A 223 -17.99 -14.12 -5.32
N TYR A 224 -19.11 -13.50 -4.97
CA TYR A 224 -20.34 -14.18 -4.60
C TYR A 224 -21.47 -13.66 -5.49
N HIS A 225 -22.35 -14.55 -5.91
CA HIS A 225 -23.57 -14.23 -6.63
C HIS A 225 -24.65 -15.24 -6.23
N ASP A 226 -25.84 -14.73 -5.89
CA ASP A 226 -26.99 -15.56 -5.61
C ASP A 226 -27.66 -15.97 -6.92
N GLU A 227 -27.40 -17.20 -7.38
CA GLU A 227 -27.96 -17.75 -8.63
C GLU A 227 -29.50 -17.84 -8.61
N THR A 228 -30.13 -17.70 -7.45
CA THR A 228 -31.59 -17.70 -7.31
C THR A 228 -32.23 -16.32 -7.51
N CYS A 229 -31.41 -15.26 -7.61
CA CYS A 229 -31.89 -13.90 -7.84
C CYS A 229 -32.43 -13.74 -9.27
N ASN A 230 -33.62 -13.18 -9.41
CA ASN A 230 -34.17 -12.86 -10.72
C ASN A 230 -33.41 -11.68 -11.35
N ALA A 231 -33.17 -11.73 -12.66
CA ALA A 231 -32.49 -10.66 -13.39
C ALA A 231 -33.21 -9.28 -13.29
N GLU A 232 -34.51 -9.26 -13.02
CA GLU A 232 -35.28 -8.03 -12.81
C GLU A 232 -35.08 -7.41 -11.42
N GLU A 233 -34.67 -8.22 -10.43
CA GLU A 233 -34.44 -7.81 -9.04
C GLU A 233 -32.95 -7.61 -8.72
N GLU A 234 -32.06 -8.06 -9.62
CA GLU A 234 -30.62 -7.89 -9.48
C GLU A 234 -30.24 -6.41 -9.61
N GLU A 235 -29.54 -5.92 -8.59
CA GLU A 235 -29.01 -4.57 -8.50
C GLU A 235 -27.52 -4.54 -8.88
N ASP A 236 -26.96 -3.34 -8.95
CA ASP A 236 -25.58 -3.14 -9.39
C ASP A 236 -24.58 -3.90 -8.49
N PRO A 237 -23.56 -4.56 -9.07
CA PRO A 237 -22.55 -5.28 -8.30
C PRO A 237 -21.76 -4.34 -7.39
N ILE A 238 -21.34 -4.87 -6.24
CA ILE A 238 -20.48 -4.18 -5.29
C ILE A 238 -19.05 -4.69 -5.49
N ILE A 239 -18.13 -3.77 -5.83
CA ILE A 239 -16.71 -4.06 -5.98
C ILE A 239 -15.94 -3.39 -4.85
N PHE A 240 -15.31 -4.19 -4.00
CA PHE A 240 -14.53 -3.71 -2.87
C PHE A 240 -13.03 -3.90 -3.08
N PHE A 241 -12.28 -2.82 -2.86
CA PHE A 241 -10.82 -2.79 -2.80
C PHE A 241 -10.37 -2.60 -1.36
N HIS A 242 -9.59 -3.55 -0.85
CA HIS A 242 -8.99 -3.41 0.47
C HIS A 242 -7.80 -2.45 0.46
N GLY A 243 -7.49 -1.88 1.62
CA GLY A 243 -6.31 -1.04 1.82
C GLY A 243 -5.08 -1.81 2.30
N ILE A 244 -4.13 -1.07 2.88
CA ILE A 244 -2.90 -1.64 3.44
C ILE A 244 -3.20 -2.46 4.68
N GLY A 245 -2.69 -3.69 4.72
CA GLY A 245 -2.66 -4.53 5.92
C GLY A 245 -2.70 -6.02 5.60
N ALA A 246 -3.41 -6.85 6.38
CA ALA A 246 -3.36 -8.30 6.25
C ALA A 246 -4.28 -8.88 5.15
N ASP A 247 -4.56 -8.12 4.07
CA ASP A 247 -5.50 -8.49 2.98
C ASP A 247 -6.97 -8.49 3.51
N LEU A 248 -7.90 -9.15 2.80
CA LEU A 248 -9.34 -9.14 3.11
C LEU A 248 -9.72 -9.64 4.51
N ILE A 249 -8.84 -10.36 5.22
CA ILE A 249 -9.12 -10.86 6.57
C ILE A 249 -9.42 -9.74 7.58
N MET A 250 -8.78 -8.57 7.43
CA MET A 250 -9.01 -7.43 8.33
C MET A 250 -10.39 -6.81 8.15
N TYR A 251 -10.99 -7.04 6.99
CA TYR A 251 -12.27 -6.47 6.60
C TYR A 251 -13.42 -7.45 6.82
N GLN A 252 -13.18 -8.60 7.46
CA GLN A 252 -14.23 -9.61 7.69
C GLN A 252 -15.50 -9.08 8.37
N PRO A 253 -15.45 -8.19 9.38
CA PRO A 253 -16.67 -7.63 9.95
C PRO A 253 -17.47 -6.81 8.91
N PHE A 254 -16.79 -6.02 8.10
CA PHE A 254 -17.39 -5.22 7.03
C PHE A 254 -17.95 -6.11 5.91
N ILE A 255 -17.16 -7.07 5.44
CA ILE A 255 -17.56 -8.01 4.39
C ILE A 255 -18.72 -8.89 4.84
N ALA A 256 -18.72 -9.37 6.10
CA ALA A 256 -19.83 -10.15 6.65
C ALA A 256 -21.12 -9.33 6.68
N ARG A 257 -21.03 -8.03 6.97
CA ARG A 257 -22.18 -7.12 6.93
C ARG A 257 -22.67 -6.92 5.50
N ILE A 258 -21.78 -6.65 4.55
CA ILE A 258 -22.15 -6.52 3.13
C ILE A 258 -22.82 -7.79 2.64
N HIS A 259 -22.23 -8.95 2.90
CA HIS A 259 -22.79 -10.23 2.50
C HIS A 259 -24.19 -10.41 3.11
N LYS A 260 -24.36 -10.18 4.41
CA LYS A 260 -25.67 -10.34 5.05
C LYS A 260 -26.74 -9.40 4.48
N GLU A 261 -26.39 -8.15 4.21
CA GLU A 261 -27.36 -7.12 3.82
C GLU A 261 -27.66 -7.10 2.31
N PHE A 262 -26.66 -7.40 1.46
CA PHE A 262 -26.75 -7.13 0.02
C PHE A 262 -26.57 -8.36 -0.87
N SER A 263 -26.10 -9.51 -0.37
CA SER A 263 -25.75 -10.66 -1.22
C SER A 263 -26.91 -11.23 -2.06
N ARG A 264 -28.16 -11.07 -1.60
CA ARG A 264 -29.35 -11.57 -2.31
C ARG A 264 -29.65 -10.87 -3.63
N ARG A 265 -29.23 -9.60 -3.76
CA ARG A 265 -29.57 -8.76 -4.93
C ARG A 265 -28.35 -8.17 -5.60
N HIS A 266 -27.18 -8.21 -4.97
CA HIS A 266 -25.94 -7.68 -5.52
C HIS A 266 -24.91 -8.80 -5.65
N ARG A 267 -24.32 -8.95 -6.83
CA ARG A 267 -23.04 -9.65 -6.97
C ARG A 267 -21.97 -8.89 -6.17
N ILE A 268 -21.23 -9.60 -5.32
CA ILE A 268 -20.16 -9.04 -4.51
C ILE A 268 -18.83 -9.49 -5.11
N ILE A 269 -17.91 -8.55 -5.34
CA ILE A 269 -16.55 -8.79 -5.84
C ILE A 269 -15.57 -8.14 -4.87
N LEU A 270 -14.69 -8.95 -4.28
CA LEU A 270 -13.71 -8.54 -3.28
C LEU A 270 -12.31 -8.68 -3.88
N ILE A 271 -11.71 -7.58 -4.31
CA ILE A 271 -10.39 -7.58 -4.95
C ILE A 271 -9.32 -7.82 -3.87
N SER A 272 -8.45 -8.82 -4.11
CA SER A 272 -7.30 -9.15 -3.26
C SER A 272 -6.01 -8.71 -3.96
N MET A 273 -5.46 -7.58 -3.51
CA MET A 273 -4.26 -6.95 -4.05
C MET A 273 -3.03 -7.34 -3.24
N ARG A 274 -2.28 -8.32 -3.75
CA ARG A 274 -1.05 -8.82 -3.08
C ARG A 274 0.05 -7.77 -2.93
N CYS A 275 0.09 -6.78 -3.84
CA CYS A 275 1.12 -5.74 -3.86
C CYS A 275 1.00 -4.68 -2.74
N ILE A 276 -0.16 -4.59 -2.07
CA ILE A 276 -0.40 -3.57 -1.03
C ILE A 276 -0.71 -4.18 0.35
N CYS A 277 -0.60 -5.50 0.52
CA CYS A 277 -0.85 -6.17 1.78
C CYS A 277 0.43 -6.78 2.37
N MET A 278 0.37 -7.19 3.64
CA MET A 278 1.45 -7.83 4.41
C MET A 278 1.69 -9.27 3.95
N ARG A 279 1.67 -9.51 2.65
CA ARG A 279 2.02 -10.78 2.01
C ARG A 279 3.36 -10.59 1.32
N TYR A 280 4.07 -11.70 1.16
CA TYR A 280 5.31 -11.65 0.45
C TYR A 280 5.05 -11.25 -1.01
N PRO A 281 5.68 -10.17 -1.52
CA PRO A 281 5.32 -9.59 -2.80
C PRO A 281 5.73 -10.52 -3.95
N SER A 282 4.85 -10.66 -4.96
CA SER A 282 5.31 -11.17 -6.25
C SER A 282 6.11 -10.07 -6.93
N LEU A 283 7.36 -10.33 -7.29
CA LEU A 283 8.20 -9.37 -8.02
C LEU A 283 7.85 -9.29 -9.51
N LYS A 284 6.98 -10.16 -10.00
CA LYS A 284 6.62 -10.26 -11.43
C LYS A 284 5.19 -9.84 -11.74
N ASP A 285 4.31 -9.85 -10.74
CA ASP A 285 2.86 -9.72 -10.94
C ASP A 285 2.28 -8.48 -10.22
N ILE A 286 2.99 -7.35 -10.26
CA ILE A 286 2.48 -6.08 -9.71
C ILE A 286 1.82 -5.30 -10.85
N PRO A 287 0.49 -5.20 -10.89
CA PRO A 287 -0.18 -4.47 -11.95
C PRO A 287 0.08 -2.97 -11.82
N ASN A 288 0.36 -2.31 -12.94
CA ASN A 288 0.32 -0.86 -13.02
C ASN A 288 -1.13 -0.35 -13.10
N MET A 289 -1.33 0.97 -13.11
CA MET A 289 -2.66 1.59 -13.16
C MET A 289 -3.45 1.14 -14.40
N SER A 290 -2.84 1.15 -15.58
CA SER A 290 -3.49 0.76 -16.83
C SER A 290 -3.86 -0.72 -16.86
N GLU A 291 -2.98 -1.59 -16.36
CA GLU A 291 -3.24 -3.02 -16.23
C GLU A 291 -4.37 -3.30 -15.23
N THR A 292 -4.42 -2.55 -14.13
CA THR A 292 -5.49 -2.65 -13.13
C THR A 292 -6.83 -2.26 -13.74
N ILE A 293 -6.89 -1.11 -14.44
CA ILE A 293 -8.11 -0.65 -15.11
C ILE A 293 -8.54 -1.65 -16.19
N HIS A 294 -7.60 -2.15 -16.99
CA HIS A 294 -7.89 -3.15 -18.02
C HIS A 294 -8.43 -4.45 -17.42
N SER A 295 -7.87 -4.90 -16.29
CA SER A 295 -8.38 -6.09 -15.59
C SER A 295 -9.80 -5.88 -15.05
N ILE A 296 -10.14 -4.68 -14.59
CA ILE A 296 -11.50 -4.33 -14.18
C ILE A 296 -12.45 -4.32 -15.39
N GLN A 297 -12.02 -3.81 -16.55
CA GLN A 297 -12.79 -3.90 -17.79
C GLN A 297 -13.05 -5.36 -18.18
N LEU A 298 -12.03 -6.23 -18.12
CA LEU A 298 -12.18 -7.66 -18.38
C LEU A 298 -13.15 -8.33 -17.39
N ILE A 299 -13.17 -7.91 -16.12
CA ILE A 299 -14.17 -8.38 -15.14
C ILE A 299 -15.58 -7.93 -15.55
N PHE A 300 -15.74 -6.69 -16.01
CA PHE A 300 -17.02 -6.18 -16.52
C PHE A 300 -17.47 -6.96 -17.74
N ASP A 301 -16.59 -7.21 -18.71
CA ASP A 301 -16.90 -7.98 -19.92
C ASP A 301 -17.27 -9.43 -19.57
N TYR A 302 -16.50 -10.08 -18.68
CA TYR A 302 -16.71 -11.46 -18.28
C TYR A 302 -18.07 -11.69 -17.61
N TYR A 303 -18.49 -10.77 -16.72
CA TYR A 303 -19.79 -10.83 -16.04
C TYR A 303 -20.88 -9.98 -16.72
N GLN A 304 -20.60 -9.41 -17.89
CA GLN A 304 -21.51 -8.53 -18.64
C GLN A 304 -22.06 -7.33 -17.82
N LEU A 305 -21.21 -6.76 -16.97
CA LEU A 305 -21.55 -5.65 -16.09
C LEU A 305 -21.55 -4.32 -16.85
N LYS A 306 -22.49 -3.43 -16.53
CA LYS A 306 -22.58 -2.08 -17.12
C LYS A 306 -22.16 -0.97 -16.16
N LYS A 307 -22.36 -1.19 -14.87
CA LYS A 307 -22.07 -0.26 -13.78
C LYS A 307 -21.80 -1.05 -12.51
N ALA A 308 -21.15 -0.42 -11.54
CA ALA A 308 -20.85 -1.03 -10.25
C ALA A 308 -20.74 0.03 -9.16
N ILE A 309 -20.98 -0.38 -7.92
CA ILE A 309 -20.69 0.40 -6.73
C ILE A 309 -19.26 0.07 -6.30
N PHE A 310 -18.36 1.06 -6.38
CA PHE A 310 -16.97 0.91 -5.97
C PHE A 310 -16.78 1.39 -4.52
N ILE A 311 -16.16 0.54 -3.70
CA ILE A 311 -15.80 0.87 -2.32
C ILE A 311 -14.30 0.61 -2.17
N GLY A 312 -13.57 1.60 -1.62
CA GLY A 312 -12.14 1.49 -1.34
C GLY A 312 -11.81 1.95 0.08
N HIS A 313 -10.75 1.40 0.66
CA HIS A 313 -10.19 1.84 1.93
C HIS A 313 -8.74 2.30 1.79
#